data_AF-A0A6M0G3S9-F1
#
_entry.id   AF-A0A6M0G3S9-F1
#
_cell.length_a   1.000
_cell.length_b   1.000
_cell.length_c   1.000
_cell.angle_alpha   90.00
_cell.angle_beta   90.00
_cell.angle_gamma   90.00
#
_symmetry.space_group_name_H-M   'P 1'
#
loop_
_entity.id
_entity.type
_entity.pdbx_description
1 polymer ?
#
loop_
_entity_poly.entity_id
_entity_poly.type
_entity_poly.pdbx_seq_one_letter_code
_entity_poly.pdbx_strand_id
1 'polypeptide(L)'
;MFYSYLQQLIEKLYHQVNGAEPDKNAKTMINELVESNGLASDEFSSSWLVHFFELLLEAKSTDKIDINYDKEKKADGEDIFNFLAELEDVIKMECYDSGEEIEMIFRSLGVYALISVESGFYQIQSADAPDCASYAAEKLFNTNND
;
A
#
# COMPACT_ATOMS: atom_id res chain seq x y z
N MET A 1 -22.89 -10.47 1.34
CA MET A 1 -21.46 -10.28 1.62
C MET A 1 -21.33 -8.92 2.29
N PHE A 2 -20.86 -8.90 3.52
CA PHE A 2 -20.37 -7.66 4.13
C PHE A 2 -18.91 -7.56 3.73
N TYR A 3 -18.54 -6.48 3.05
CA TYR A 3 -17.14 -6.21 2.72
C TYR A 3 -16.47 -5.63 3.95
N SER A 4 -15.24 -6.07 4.25
CA SER A 4 -14.45 -5.44 5.31
C SER A 4 -14.23 -3.97 4.98
N TYR A 5 -14.02 -3.15 6.01
CA TYR A 5 -13.76 -1.73 5.81
C TYR A 5 -12.47 -1.51 4.99
N LEU A 6 -11.45 -2.35 5.21
CA LEU A 6 -10.22 -2.34 4.42
C LEU A 6 -10.49 -2.55 2.92
N GLN A 7 -11.33 -3.54 2.57
CA GLN A 7 -11.71 -3.78 1.18
C GLN A 7 -12.36 -2.56 0.53
N GLN A 8 -13.20 -1.83 1.27
CA GLN A 8 -13.81 -0.59 0.76
C GLN A 8 -12.77 0.51 0.52
N LEU A 9 -11.72 0.59 1.35
CA LEU A 9 -10.63 1.53 1.15
C LEU A 9 -9.80 1.16 -0.09
N ILE A 10 -9.52 -0.12 -0.30
CA ILE A 10 -8.81 -0.61 -1.49
C ILE A 10 -9.61 -0.31 -2.77
N GLU A 11 -10.93 -0.56 -2.77
CA GLU A 11 -11.79 -0.23 -3.93
C GLU A 11 -11.80 1.29 -4.23
N LYS A 12 -11.81 2.14 -3.19
CA LYS A 12 -11.69 3.60 -3.36
C LYS A 12 -10.32 3.98 -3.92
N LEU A 13 -9.25 3.36 -3.43
CA LEU A 13 -7.89 3.64 -3.89
C LEU A 13 -7.75 3.22 -5.35
N TYR A 14 -8.26 2.04 -5.72
CA TYR A 14 -8.37 1.58 -7.10
C TYR A 14 -9.06 2.64 -7.97
N HIS A 15 -10.21 3.17 -7.53
CA HIS A 15 -10.94 4.18 -8.30
C HIS A 15 -10.10 5.44 -8.54
N GLN A 16 -9.47 5.98 -7.49
CA GLN A 16 -8.66 7.18 -7.61
C GLN A 16 -7.41 6.95 -8.48
N VAL A 17 -6.73 5.82 -8.30
CA VAL A 17 -5.47 5.52 -8.97
C VAL A 17 -5.68 5.13 -10.44
N ASN A 18 -6.67 4.27 -10.71
CA ASN A 18 -6.92 3.72 -12.04
C ASN A 18 -7.89 4.60 -12.87
N GLY A 19 -8.56 5.56 -12.24
CA GLY A 19 -9.50 6.50 -12.87
C GLY A 19 -10.85 5.88 -13.26
N ALA A 20 -11.19 4.71 -12.71
CA ALA A 20 -12.41 3.98 -12.99
C ALA A 20 -12.84 3.12 -11.80
N GLU A 21 -14.15 2.95 -11.62
CA GLU A 21 -14.68 1.98 -10.64
C GLU A 21 -14.16 0.56 -10.92
N PRO A 22 -13.88 -0.25 -9.88
CA PRO A 22 -13.44 -1.62 -10.06
C PRO A 22 -14.55 -2.45 -10.73
N ASP A 23 -14.19 -3.11 -11.83
CA ASP A 23 -15.08 -4.05 -12.50
C ASP A 23 -15.23 -5.36 -11.71
N LYS A 24 -15.99 -6.32 -12.25
CA LYS A 24 -16.20 -7.60 -11.58
C LYS A 24 -14.89 -8.36 -11.34
N ASN A 25 -13.95 -8.30 -12.28
CA ASN A 25 -12.68 -9.02 -12.16
C ASN A 25 -11.79 -8.38 -11.09
N ALA A 26 -11.66 -7.06 -11.12
CA ALA A 26 -10.92 -6.31 -10.10
C ALA A 26 -11.51 -6.54 -8.70
N LYS A 27 -12.84 -6.55 -8.55
CA LYS A 27 -13.49 -6.87 -7.27
C LYS A 27 -13.19 -8.27 -6.78
N THR A 28 -13.15 -9.26 -7.68
CA THR A 28 -12.75 -10.62 -7.33
C THR A 28 -11.29 -10.66 -6.86
N MET A 29 -10.37 -10.00 -7.57
CA MET A 29 -8.97 -9.93 -7.17
C MET A 29 -8.77 -9.23 -5.82
N ILE A 30 -9.47 -8.11 -5.58
CA ILE A 30 -9.43 -7.41 -4.28
C ILE A 30 -9.93 -8.33 -3.16
N ASN A 31 -11.02 -9.05 -3.38
CA ASN A 31 -11.57 -9.97 -2.38
C ASN A 31 -10.60 -11.11 -2.09
N GLU A 32 -10.03 -11.72 -3.13
CA GLU A 32 -9.04 -12.80 -3.00
C GLU A 32 -7.77 -12.33 -2.29
N LEU A 33 -7.28 -11.13 -2.62
CA LEU A 33 -6.12 -10.51 -1.97
C LEU A 33 -6.34 -10.34 -0.46
N VAL A 34 -7.50 -9.80 -0.07
CA VAL A 34 -7.85 -9.58 1.33
C VAL A 34 -8.10 -10.90 2.07
N GLU A 35 -8.77 -11.88 1.45
CA GLU A 35 -9.06 -13.18 2.06
C GLU A 35 -7.80 -14.05 2.25
N SER A 36 -6.96 -14.15 1.21
CA SER A 36 -5.76 -15.00 1.23
C SER A 36 -4.71 -14.53 2.23
N ASN A 37 -4.66 -13.23 2.52
CA ASN A 37 -3.74 -12.62 3.47
C ASN A 37 -4.34 -12.46 4.89
N GLY A 38 -5.52 -13.02 5.16
CA GLY A 38 -6.13 -13.03 6.50
C GLY A 38 -6.82 -11.73 6.91
N LEU A 39 -7.08 -10.80 5.99
CA LEU A 39 -7.56 -9.43 6.25
C LEU A 39 -9.07 -9.24 6.00
N ALA A 40 -9.80 -10.33 5.71
CA ALA A 40 -11.22 -10.27 5.28
C ALA A 40 -12.23 -9.95 6.38
N SER A 41 -11.84 -9.95 7.65
CA SER A 41 -12.70 -9.50 8.74
C SER A 41 -12.16 -8.22 9.36
N ASP A 42 -13.06 -7.34 9.80
CA ASP A 42 -12.69 -6.12 10.51
C ASP A 42 -11.99 -6.40 11.85
N GLU A 43 -12.19 -7.59 12.43
CA GLU A 43 -11.49 -8.05 13.64
C GLU A 43 -10.04 -8.49 13.35
N PHE A 44 -9.70 -8.74 12.07
CA PHE A 44 -8.39 -9.20 11.61
C PHE A 44 -7.68 -8.19 10.73
N SER A 45 -8.15 -6.94 10.67
CA SER A 45 -7.41 -5.87 10.00
C SER A 45 -6.74 -5.01 11.07
N SER A 46 -5.41 -5.08 11.14
CA SER A 46 -4.60 -4.15 11.93
C SER A 46 -5.07 -2.71 11.77
N SER A 47 -5.44 -2.05 12.87
CA SER A 47 -5.94 -0.65 12.85
C SER A 47 -4.98 0.33 12.17
N TRP A 48 -3.67 0.09 12.25
CA TRP A 48 -2.68 0.91 11.57
C TRP A 48 -2.73 0.75 10.05
N LEU A 49 -3.05 -0.45 9.55
CA LEU A 49 -3.14 -0.72 8.11
C LEU A 49 -4.37 0.01 7.54
N VAL A 50 -5.50 -0.05 8.24
CA VAL A 50 -6.69 0.74 7.90
C VAL A 50 -6.36 2.23 7.86
N HIS A 51 -5.71 2.75 8.93
CA HIS A 51 -5.32 4.15 9.00
C HIS A 51 -4.32 4.55 7.90
N PHE A 52 -3.41 3.67 7.51
CA PHE A 52 -2.52 3.88 6.38
C PHE A 52 -3.28 4.10 5.07
N PHE A 53 -4.28 3.25 4.75
CA PHE A 53 -5.10 3.42 3.55
C PHE A 53 -6.00 4.66 3.61
N GLU A 54 -6.52 5.02 4.78
CA GLU A 54 -7.27 6.27 4.95
C GLU A 54 -6.38 7.48 4.62
N LEU A 55 -5.16 7.51 5.16
CA LEU A 55 -4.20 8.57 4.86
C LEU A 55 -3.77 8.58 3.39
N LEU A 56 -3.60 7.43 2.73
CA LEU A 56 -3.32 7.39 1.30
C LEU A 56 -4.43 8.07 0.47
N LEU A 57 -5.69 7.85 0.83
CA LEU A 57 -6.85 8.43 0.13
C LEU A 57 -7.01 9.94 0.41
N GLU A 58 -6.50 10.41 1.54
CA GLU A 58 -6.55 11.82 1.94
C GLU A 58 -5.29 12.60 1.56
N ALA A 59 -4.18 11.90 1.32
CA ALA A 59 -2.87 12.48 1.07
C ALA A 59 -2.93 13.42 -0.14
N LYS A 60 -2.62 14.69 0.13
CA LYS A 60 -2.36 15.68 -0.91
C LYS A 60 -0.85 15.70 -1.15
N SER A 61 -0.45 15.97 -2.39
CA SER A 61 0.94 15.89 -2.85
C SER A 61 1.96 16.81 -2.14
N THR A 62 1.58 17.54 -1.09
CA THR A 62 2.43 18.49 -0.37
C THR A 62 2.86 18.05 1.02
N ASP A 63 2.22 17.05 1.61
CA ASP A 63 2.38 16.76 3.03
C ASP A 63 3.23 15.50 3.22
N LYS A 64 4.30 15.60 4.04
CA LYS A 64 5.02 14.45 4.56
C LYS A 64 4.38 14.04 5.89
N ILE A 65 3.95 12.79 5.98
CA ILE A 65 3.30 12.19 7.13
C ILE A 65 4.14 11.00 7.56
N ASP A 66 4.66 11.03 8.79
CA ASP A 66 5.43 9.93 9.40
C ASP A 66 4.64 9.40 10.60
N ILE A 67 4.37 8.08 10.62
CA ILE A 67 3.61 7.44 11.70
C ILE A 67 4.36 6.20 12.19
N ASN A 68 4.63 6.15 13.49
CA ASN A 68 5.01 4.92 14.17
C ASN A 68 3.75 4.19 14.61
N TYR A 69 3.70 2.88 14.39
CA TYR A 69 2.59 2.03 14.81
C TYR A 69 3.09 0.86 15.67
N ASP A 70 2.15 0.27 16.39
CA ASP A 70 2.43 -0.88 17.25
C ASP A 70 2.37 -2.17 16.42
N LYS A 71 3.53 -2.74 16.11
CA LYS A 71 3.65 -3.98 15.34
C LYS A 71 3.17 -5.23 16.08
N GLU A 72 2.96 -5.16 17.40
CA GLU A 72 2.41 -6.27 18.19
C GLU A 72 0.88 -6.39 18.05
N LYS A 73 0.22 -5.41 17.43
CA LYS A 73 -1.24 -5.41 17.23
C LYS A 73 -1.71 -6.07 15.93
N LYS A 74 -0.88 -6.88 15.30
CA LYS A 74 -1.29 -7.69 14.14
C LYS A 74 -2.11 -8.87 14.64
N ALA A 75 -3.24 -9.15 14.00
CA ALA A 75 -3.97 -10.37 14.28
C ALA A 75 -3.21 -11.59 13.76
N ASP A 76 -3.42 -12.73 14.43
CA ASP A 76 -2.83 -13.99 14.02
C ASP A 76 -3.28 -14.37 12.59
N GLY A 77 -2.31 -14.59 11.70
CA GLY A 77 -2.56 -14.96 10.31
C GLY A 77 -2.60 -13.79 9.33
N GLU A 78 -2.42 -12.54 9.78
CA GLU A 78 -2.22 -11.40 8.87
C GLU A 78 -0.87 -11.48 8.17
N ASP A 79 -0.87 -11.58 6.84
CA ASP A 79 0.33 -11.50 6.01
C ASP A 79 0.39 -10.16 5.26
N ILE A 80 0.73 -9.11 6.00
CA ILE A 80 0.72 -7.73 5.50
C ILE A 80 1.76 -7.55 4.39
N PHE A 81 2.87 -8.28 4.45
CA PHE A 81 3.97 -8.11 3.51
C PHE A 81 3.59 -8.68 2.14
N ASN A 82 3.07 -9.91 2.11
CA ASN A 82 2.53 -10.49 0.88
C ASN A 82 1.35 -9.67 0.35
N PHE A 83 0.45 -9.22 1.23
CA PHE A 83 -0.66 -8.35 0.85
C PHE A 83 -0.20 -7.06 0.12
N LEU A 84 0.80 -6.34 0.68
CA LEU A 84 1.29 -5.10 0.08
C LEU A 84 2.04 -5.34 -1.23
N ALA A 85 2.77 -6.45 -1.34
CA ALA A 85 3.45 -6.84 -2.58
C ALA A 85 2.44 -7.19 -3.69
N GLU A 86 1.44 -8.03 -3.39
CA GLU A 86 0.41 -8.47 -4.34
C GLU A 86 -0.58 -7.37 -4.75
N LEU A 87 -0.65 -6.27 -3.98
CA LEU A 87 -1.54 -5.15 -4.28
C LEU A 87 -1.22 -4.49 -5.64
N GLU A 88 0.02 -4.58 -6.13
CA GLU A 88 0.44 -3.99 -7.42
C GLU A 88 -0.20 -4.69 -8.63
N ASP A 89 -0.60 -5.95 -8.48
CA ASP A 89 -1.33 -6.71 -9.51
C ASP A 89 -2.78 -6.21 -9.70
N VAL A 90 -3.27 -5.45 -8.72
CA VAL A 90 -4.67 -4.98 -8.67
C VAL A 90 -4.75 -3.47 -8.93
N ILE A 91 -3.88 -2.70 -8.29
CA ILE A 91 -3.87 -1.22 -8.36
C ILE A 91 -2.68 -0.77 -9.21
N LYS A 92 -2.86 0.24 -10.07
CA LYS A 92 -1.78 0.81 -10.89
C LYS A 92 -0.79 1.62 -10.03
N MET A 93 0.05 0.90 -9.31
CA MET A 93 1.16 1.42 -8.52
C MET A 93 2.45 0.68 -8.87
N GLU A 94 3.59 1.23 -8.48
CA GLU A 94 4.86 0.50 -8.49
C GLU A 94 5.17 0.08 -7.06
N CYS A 95 5.47 -1.19 -6.82
CA CYS A 95 5.90 -1.70 -5.52
C CYS A 95 7.38 -2.09 -5.56
N TYR A 96 8.13 -1.74 -4.53
CA TYR A 96 9.51 -2.16 -4.36
C TYR A 96 9.71 -2.72 -2.97
N ASP A 97 10.00 -4.00 -2.93
CA ASP A 97 10.33 -4.72 -1.71
C ASP A 97 11.85 -4.86 -1.55
N SER A 98 12.36 -4.41 -0.40
CA SER A 98 13.76 -4.52 0.02
C SER A 98 14.03 -5.63 1.04
N GLY A 99 12.99 -6.34 1.50
CA GLY A 99 13.03 -7.30 2.60
C GLY A 99 12.73 -6.69 3.98
N GLU A 100 13.14 -5.44 4.22
CA GLU A 100 12.90 -4.71 5.48
C GLU A 100 11.79 -3.66 5.35
N GLU A 101 11.65 -3.12 4.14
CA GLU A 101 10.75 -2.03 3.81
C GLU A 101 10.08 -2.27 2.45
N ILE A 102 8.82 -1.85 2.35
CA ILE A 102 8.04 -1.84 1.11
C ILE A 102 7.81 -0.38 0.71
N GLU A 103 8.23 -0.05 -0.50
CA GLU A 103 7.99 1.24 -1.13
C GLU A 103 6.85 1.11 -2.15
N MET A 104 5.95 2.07 -2.18
CA MET A 104 4.81 2.10 -3.10
C MET A 104 4.69 3.47 -3.75
N ILE A 105 4.62 3.51 -5.07
CA ILE A 105 4.51 4.75 -5.86
C ILE A 105 3.17 4.78 -6.61
N PHE A 106 2.30 5.71 -6.20
CA PHE A 106 1.01 5.97 -6.85
C PHE A 106 1.12 7.20 -7.75
N ARG A 107 1.65 7.02 -8.97
CA ARG A 107 1.96 8.16 -9.88
C ARG A 107 0.74 9.04 -10.20
N SER A 108 -0.44 8.45 -10.37
CA SER A 108 -1.67 9.21 -10.66
C SER A 108 -2.13 10.08 -9.49
N LEU A 109 -1.72 9.74 -8.27
CA LEU A 109 -1.96 10.55 -7.06
C LEU A 109 -0.80 11.50 -6.74
N GLY A 110 0.37 11.30 -7.36
CA GLY A 110 1.60 11.99 -6.98
C GLY A 110 2.04 11.65 -5.56
N VAL A 111 1.78 10.42 -5.11
CA VAL A 111 2.04 9.95 -3.74
C VAL A 111 3.09 8.83 -3.75
N TYR A 112 4.00 8.92 -2.79
CA TYR A 112 4.94 7.88 -2.40
C TYR A 112 4.62 7.43 -0.97
N ALA A 113 4.64 6.13 -0.73
CA ALA A 113 4.53 5.54 0.60
C ALA A 113 5.69 4.58 0.86
N LEU A 114 6.19 4.60 2.09
CA LEU A 114 7.21 3.67 2.60
C LEU A 114 6.63 3.00 3.85
N ILE A 115 6.72 1.68 3.94
CA ILE A 115 6.29 0.92 5.11
C ILE A 115 7.44 0.05 5.56
N SER A 116 7.91 0.25 6.80
CA SER A 116 8.77 -0.73 7.47
C SER A 116 7.94 -1.56 8.43
N VAL A 117 7.70 -2.80 8.04
CA VAL A 117 6.92 -3.77 8.83
C VAL A 117 7.67 -4.20 10.08
N GLU A 118 9.00 -4.32 9.98
CA GLU A 118 9.86 -4.70 11.09
C GLU A 118 10.09 -3.55 12.08
N SER A 119 10.34 -2.34 11.57
CA SER A 119 10.58 -1.17 12.41
C SER A 119 9.29 -0.55 12.95
N GLY A 120 8.13 -0.93 12.40
CA GLY A 120 6.82 -0.48 12.88
C GLY A 120 6.55 0.98 12.53
N PHE A 121 6.89 1.42 11.33
CA PHE A 121 6.55 2.76 10.86
C PHE A 121 6.07 2.76 9.41
N TYR A 122 5.34 3.80 9.03
CA TYR A 122 5.11 4.14 7.65
C TYR A 122 5.21 5.64 7.43
N GLN A 123 5.53 6.00 6.19
CA GLN A 123 5.63 7.36 5.70
C GLN A 123 4.78 7.51 4.45
N ILE A 124 4.11 8.65 4.30
CA ILE A 124 3.40 9.05 3.09
C ILE A 124 3.87 10.45 2.73
N GLN A 125 4.26 10.68 1.48
CA GLN A 125 4.72 11.98 1.00
C GLN A 125 4.49 12.16 -0.51
N SER A 126 4.88 13.32 -1.03
CA SER A 126 4.92 13.57 -2.47
C SER A 126 5.82 12.58 -3.20
N ALA A 127 5.37 12.04 -4.33
CA ALA A 127 6.21 11.23 -5.22
C ALA A 127 7.36 12.04 -5.83
N ASP A 128 7.21 13.37 -5.92
CA ASP A 128 8.23 14.29 -6.42
C ASP A 128 9.19 14.78 -5.32
N ALA A 129 9.05 14.28 -4.08
CA ALA A 129 9.97 14.64 -3.00
C ALA A 129 11.40 14.22 -3.37
N PRO A 130 12.42 15.06 -3.08
CA PRO A 130 13.81 14.79 -3.47
C PRO A 130 14.34 13.46 -2.89
N ASP A 131 13.83 13.06 -1.73
CA ASP A 131 14.18 11.80 -1.07
C ASP A 131 13.57 10.57 -1.76
N CYS A 132 12.55 10.72 -2.62
CA CYS A 132 11.98 9.63 -3.43
C CYS A 132 12.78 9.38 -4.71
N ALA A 133 13.38 10.44 -5.28
CA ALA A 133 14.08 10.38 -6.55
C ALA A 133 15.37 9.54 -6.49
N SER A 134 15.99 9.39 -5.31
CA SER A 134 17.17 8.54 -5.11
C SER A 134 16.87 7.06 -5.24
N TYR A 135 15.76 6.57 -4.68
CA TYR A 135 15.45 5.13 -4.61
C TYR A 135 15.05 4.55 -5.97
N ALA A 136 14.25 5.27 -6.76
CA ALA A 136 13.94 4.88 -8.14
C ALA A 136 15.15 5.01 -9.10
N ALA A 137 16.05 5.98 -8.85
CA ALA A 137 17.24 6.20 -9.68
C ALA A 137 18.32 5.13 -9.45
N GLU A 138 18.50 4.62 -8.24
CA GLU A 138 19.51 3.58 -7.95
C GLU A 138 19.27 2.28 -8.74
N LYS A 139 18.01 1.97 -9.10
CA LYS A 139 17.70 0.78 -9.93
C LYS A 139 17.84 0.98 -11.44
N LEU A 140 17.68 2.20 -11.98
CA LEU A 140 18.00 2.45 -13.40
C LEU A 140 19.51 2.30 -13.68
N PHE A 141 20.36 2.57 -12.67
CA PHE A 141 21.80 2.34 -12.78
C PHE A 141 22.22 0.88 -12.50
N ASN A 142 21.47 0.14 -11.67
CA ASN A 142 21.78 -1.26 -11.36
C ASN A 142 21.18 -2.30 -12.32
N THR A 143 20.23 -1.93 -13.19
CA THR A 143 19.68 -2.83 -14.24
C THR A 143 20.44 -2.77 -15.57
N ASN A 144 21.45 -1.90 -15.70
CA ASN A 144 22.28 -1.76 -16.91
C ASN A 144 23.69 -2.35 -16.74
N ASN A 145 23.92 -3.20 -15.72
CA ASN A 145 25.24 -3.78 -15.42
C ASN A 145 25.26 -5.33 -15.39
N ASP A 146 24.28 -6.01 -16.00
CA ASP A 146 24.34 -7.44 -16.29
C ASP A 146 24.36 -7.72 -17.80
#